data_AF-A0A8T4DJ74-F1
#
_entry.id   AF-A0A8T4DJ74-F1
#
_cell.length_a   1.000
_cell.length_b   1.000
_cell.length_c   1.000
_cell.angle_alpha   90.00
_cell.angle_beta   90.00
_cell.angle_gamma   90.00
#
_symmetry.space_group_name_H-M   'P 1'
#
loop_
_entity.id
_entity.type
_entity.pdbx_description
1 polymer ?
#
loop_
_entity_poly.entity_id
_entity_poly.type
_entity_poly.pdbx_seq_one_letter_code
_entity_poly.pdbx_strand_id
1 'polypeptide(L)'
;GKLVLAGQYYKYISDGHLNSLCSAHGISFTKTEIIDDVSNTGENYYPLIRITEGSRLWDEGVREVHLANCCALAVIDGQGILNCGPSAIVIGPDGHEASMEPCFLATSGDRKILCIGSSTILTTTLYRADNYRFIKLEISDFISG
;
A
#
# COMPACT_ATOMS: atom_id res chain seq x y z
N GLY A 1 -7.48 -17.55 -11.68
CA GLY A 1 -6.61 -17.56 -10.49
C GLY A 1 -6.41 -16.14 -10.02
N LYS A 2 -6.00 -15.95 -8.77
CA LYS A 2 -5.76 -14.64 -8.16
C LYS A 2 -4.29 -14.54 -7.77
N LEU A 3 -3.70 -13.37 -7.98
CA LEU A 3 -2.30 -13.08 -7.71
C LEU A 3 -2.20 -11.92 -6.73
N VAL A 4 -1.40 -12.11 -5.68
CA VAL A 4 -1.03 -11.03 -4.75
C VAL A 4 0.43 -10.69 -5.00
N LEU A 5 0.70 -9.41 -5.26
CA LEU A 5 2.03 -8.87 -5.49
C LEU A 5 2.35 -7.86 -4.40
N ALA A 6 3.53 -7.98 -3.81
CA ALA A 6 4.02 -7.04 -2.80
C ALA A 6 5.33 -6.40 -3.26
N GLY A 7 5.34 -5.08 -3.30
CA GLY A 7 6.50 -4.23 -3.58
C GLY A 7 7.27 -3.90 -2.30
N GLN A 8 8.20 -2.97 -2.41
CA GLN A 8 9.01 -2.49 -1.29
C GLN A 8 9.64 -1.13 -1.65
N TYR A 9 10.45 -0.60 -0.75
CA TYR A 9 11.23 0.62 -0.92
C TYR A 9 11.92 0.67 -2.29
N TYR A 10 11.90 1.86 -2.91
CA TYR A 10 12.31 2.05 -4.29
C TYR A 10 13.75 1.59 -4.61
N LYS A 11 14.65 1.55 -3.63
CA LYS A 11 16.02 1.04 -3.84
C LYS A 11 16.10 -0.48 -4.01
N TYR A 12 15.09 -1.20 -3.52
CA TYR A 12 15.07 -2.67 -3.49
C TYR A 12 13.95 -3.27 -4.35
N ILE A 13 13.06 -2.44 -4.89
CA ILE A 13 11.95 -2.93 -5.69
C ILE A 13 12.41 -3.44 -7.06
N SER A 14 11.91 -4.62 -7.45
CA SER A 14 12.04 -5.13 -8.81
C SER A 14 10.84 -4.69 -9.65
N ASP A 15 10.64 -3.39 -9.74
CA ASP A 15 9.47 -2.76 -10.38
C ASP A 15 9.27 -3.24 -11.82
N GLY A 16 10.35 -3.39 -12.60
CA GLY A 16 10.26 -3.92 -13.96
C GLY A 16 9.60 -5.31 -14.06
N HIS A 17 9.96 -6.23 -13.16
CA HIS A 17 9.32 -7.56 -13.12
C HIS A 17 7.91 -7.50 -12.56
N LEU A 18 7.68 -6.76 -11.47
CA LEU A 18 6.35 -6.62 -10.89
C LEU A 18 5.37 -6.01 -11.91
N ASN A 19 5.79 -4.95 -12.60
CA ASN A 19 4.99 -4.26 -13.62
C ASN A 19 4.74 -5.13 -14.85
N SER A 20 5.65 -6.04 -15.21
CA SER A 20 5.38 -7.03 -16.26
C SER A 20 4.20 -7.96 -15.94
N LEU A 21 3.85 -8.09 -14.65
CA LEU A 21 2.73 -8.91 -14.17
C LEU A 21 1.44 -8.10 -13.99
N CYS A 22 1.50 -6.82 -13.60
CA CYS A 22 0.32 -6.05 -13.19
C CYS A 22 -0.04 -4.84 -14.07
N SER A 23 0.86 -4.28 -14.88
CA SER A 23 0.56 -3.05 -15.63
C SER A 23 -0.56 -3.22 -16.65
N ALA A 24 -0.68 -4.40 -17.26
CA ALA A 24 -1.81 -4.74 -18.16
C ALA A 24 -3.17 -4.76 -17.44
N HIS A 25 -3.16 -4.78 -16.11
CA HIS A 25 -4.34 -4.74 -15.25
C HIS A 25 -4.55 -3.36 -14.60
N GLY A 26 -3.86 -2.33 -15.08
CA GLY A 26 -4.10 -0.94 -14.69
C GLY A 26 -3.43 -0.49 -13.40
N ILE A 27 -2.48 -1.27 -12.86
CA ILE A 27 -1.71 -0.93 -11.66
C ILE A 27 -0.21 -1.04 -11.95
N SER A 28 0.58 -0.06 -11.52
CA SER A 28 2.04 -0.12 -11.61
C SER A 28 2.71 0.26 -10.30
N PHE A 29 3.72 -0.50 -9.92
CA PHE A 29 4.66 -0.14 -8.87
C PHE A 29 5.58 0.97 -9.38
N THR A 30 5.80 1.98 -8.54
CA THR A 30 6.66 3.12 -8.89
C THR A 30 7.96 3.10 -8.08
N LYS A 31 9.01 3.73 -8.63
CA LYS A 31 10.27 3.95 -7.89
C LYS A 31 10.16 5.15 -6.95
N THR A 32 9.22 5.08 -6.03
CA THR A 32 8.93 6.13 -5.07
C THR A 32 8.89 5.59 -3.65
N GLU A 33 8.78 6.51 -2.70
CA GLU A 33 8.50 6.22 -1.31
C GLU A 33 7.32 7.05 -0.83
N ILE A 34 6.46 6.44 -0.02
CA ILE A 34 5.44 7.15 0.73
C ILE A 34 6.02 7.54 2.09
N ILE A 35 5.98 8.84 2.42
CA ILE A 35 6.35 9.37 3.73
C ILE A 35 5.18 10.14 4.33
N ASP A 36 5.13 10.21 5.65
CA ASP A 36 4.18 11.05 6.39
C ASP A 36 4.86 11.57 7.66
N ASP A 37 5.22 12.85 7.68
CA ASP A 37 5.91 13.46 8.82
C ASP A 37 4.97 13.77 9.99
N VAL A 38 3.65 13.71 9.77
CA VAL A 38 2.62 14.02 10.78
C VAL A 38 2.09 12.75 11.43
N SER A 39 1.80 11.73 10.62
CA SER A 39 1.24 10.45 11.06
C SER A 39 2.24 9.33 10.83
N ASN A 40 3.24 9.25 11.71
CA ASN A 40 4.25 8.18 11.73
C ASN A 40 4.47 7.63 13.15
N THR A 41 5.33 6.63 13.26
CA THR A 41 5.66 5.98 14.54
C THR A 41 6.63 6.77 15.43
N GLY A 42 7.07 7.95 15.01
CA GLY A 42 8.19 8.71 15.56
C GLY A 42 9.54 8.41 14.87
N GLU A 43 9.57 7.42 13.98
CA GLU A 43 10.71 7.05 13.15
C GLU A 43 10.46 7.46 11.69
N ASN A 44 11.52 7.94 11.01
CA ASN A 44 11.45 8.25 9.58
C ASN A 44 11.12 6.98 8.78
N TYR A 45 10.32 7.11 7.71
CA TYR A 45 9.96 6.02 6.77
C TYR A 45 8.94 4.99 7.29
N TYR A 46 8.26 5.31 8.40
CA TYR A 46 7.24 4.45 9.01
C TYR A 46 5.87 5.14 9.13
N PRO A 47 5.19 5.41 7.99
CA PRO A 47 3.87 6.03 8.02
C PRO A 47 2.82 5.13 8.69
N LEU A 48 1.96 5.76 9.47
CA LEU A 48 0.80 5.16 10.11
C LEU A 48 -0.47 5.61 9.38
N ILE A 49 -1.17 4.66 8.79
CA ILE A 49 -2.43 4.93 8.11
C ILE A 49 -3.54 4.78 9.13
N ARG A 50 -4.10 5.91 9.54
CA ARG A 50 -5.27 5.92 10.41
C ARG A 50 -6.51 5.55 9.61
N ILE A 51 -7.20 4.51 10.04
CA ILE A 51 -8.45 4.08 9.44
C ILE A 51 -9.57 5.01 9.91
N THR A 52 -10.39 5.49 8.99
CA THR A 52 -11.46 6.44 9.29
C THR A 52 -12.66 5.74 9.92
N GLU A 53 -13.29 6.39 10.91
CA GLU A 53 -14.60 6.02 11.46
C GLU A 53 -15.65 5.84 10.36
N GLY A 54 -16.39 4.73 10.41
CA GLY A 54 -17.41 4.38 9.40
C GLY A 54 -16.89 3.69 8.14
N SER A 55 -15.58 3.46 8.02
CA SER A 55 -15.06 2.52 7.02
C SER A 55 -15.30 1.07 7.47
N ARG A 56 -15.42 0.15 6.50
CA ARG A 56 -15.54 -1.30 6.77
C ARG A 56 -14.43 -1.81 7.70
N LEU A 57 -13.21 -1.35 7.50
CA LEU A 57 -12.04 -1.72 8.31
C LEU A 57 -12.18 -1.22 9.76
N TRP A 58 -12.77 -0.04 9.95
CA TRP A 58 -13.06 0.48 11.28
C TRP A 58 -14.08 -0.39 12.02
N ASP A 59 -15.16 -0.80 11.35
CA ASP A 59 -16.20 -1.62 11.98
C ASP A 59 -15.66 -3.02 12.35
N GLU A 60 -14.69 -3.51 11.58
CA GLU A 60 -13.96 -4.76 11.87
C GLU A 60 -12.86 -4.59 12.93
N GLY A 61 -12.71 -3.40 13.51
CA GLY A 61 -11.76 -3.15 14.59
C GLY A 61 -10.32 -2.91 14.14
N VAL A 62 -10.07 -2.54 12.88
CA VAL A 62 -8.78 -2.01 12.42
C VAL A 62 -8.79 -0.51 12.65
N ARG A 63 -7.84 0.02 13.41
CA ARG A 63 -7.72 1.45 13.73
C ARG A 63 -6.55 2.10 13.02
N GLU A 64 -5.46 1.36 12.88
CA GLU A 64 -4.27 1.83 12.22
C GLU A 64 -3.58 0.70 11.46
N VAL A 65 -2.98 1.05 10.31
CA VAL A 65 -2.14 0.17 9.51
C VAL A 65 -0.76 0.79 9.43
N HIS A 66 0.25 0.01 9.79
CA HIS A 66 1.63 0.43 9.76
C HIS A 66 2.28 0.01 8.45
N LEU A 67 2.79 0.99 7.73
CA LEU A 67 3.58 0.80 6.53
C LEU A 67 5.04 1.11 6.84
N ALA A 68 5.94 0.28 6.33
CA ALA A 68 7.35 0.61 6.28
C ALA A 68 7.82 0.46 4.85
N ASN A 69 8.78 1.29 4.43
CA ASN A 69 9.47 1.11 3.16
C ASN A 69 8.49 1.00 1.97
N CYS A 70 7.43 1.82 1.97
CA CYS A 70 6.32 1.62 1.04
C CYS A 70 6.53 2.42 -0.25
N CYS A 71 6.44 1.77 -1.41
CA CYS A 71 6.33 2.48 -2.69
C CYS A 71 4.88 2.84 -3.00
N ALA A 72 4.67 3.95 -3.72
CA ALA A 72 3.34 4.28 -4.20
C ALA A 72 2.96 3.45 -5.42
N LEU A 73 1.67 3.13 -5.53
CA LEU A 73 1.06 2.45 -6.66
C LEU A 73 0.41 3.49 -7.59
N ALA A 74 0.81 3.51 -8.85
CA ALA A 74 0.09 4.24 -9.88
C ALA A 74 -1.12 3.41 -10.33
N VAL A 75 -2.31 3.97 -10.18
CA VAL A 75 -3.59 3.33 -10.53
C VAL A 75 -4.22 4.08 -11.70
N ILE A 76 -4.30 3.42 -12.86
CA ILE A 76 -4.86 4.00 -14.11
C ILE A 76 -6.27 3.43 -14.34
N ASP A 77 -6.35 2.11 -14.52
CA ASP A 77 -7.61 1.37 -14.78
C ASP A 77 -7.95 0.37 -13.66
N GLY A 78 -7.17 0.40 -12.57
CA GLY A 78 -7.44 -0.36 -11.35
C GLY A 78 -8.29 0.42 -10.34
N GLN A 79 -8.40 -0.13 -9.15
CA GLN A 79 -9.04 0.51 -8.01
C GLN A 79 -8.06 0.62 -6.85
N GLY A 80 -7.77 1.85 -6.40
CA GLY A 80 -7.12 2.08 -5.10
C GLY A 80 -8.07 1.68 -3.98
N ILE A 81 -7.64 0.75 -3.13
CA ILE A 81 -8.41 0.27 -1.98
C ILE A 81 -8.09 1.14 -0.76
N LEU A 82 -6.80 1.44 -0.56
CA LEU A 82 -6.36 2.32 0.51
C LEU A 82 -5.28 3.28 0.04
N ASN A 83 -5.58 4.55 0.30
CA ASN A 83 -4.63 5.64 0.20
C ASN A 83 -4.15 5.99 1.61
N CYS A 84 -2.97 6.59 1.68
CA CYS A 84 -2.48 7.15 2.93
C CYS A 84 -3.27 8.41 3.33
N GLY A 85 -3.07 8.86 4.57
CA GLY A 85 -3.75 10.05 5.09
C GLY A 85 -3.39 11.32 4.30
N PRO A 86 -4.14 12.43 4.49
CA PRO A 86 -3.96 13.67 3.73
C PRO A 86 -2.61 14.37 3.97
N SER A 87 -1.86 13.98 5.01
CA SER A 87 -0.51 14.45 5.29
C SER A 87 0.59 13.65 4.59
N ALA A 88 0.25 12.48 4.04
CA ALA A 88 1.21 11.62 3.37
C ALA A 88 1.53 12.18 1.98
N ILE A 89 2.81 12.15 1.63
CA ILE A 89 3.31 12.56 0.32
C ILE A 89 4.13 11.44 -0.30
N VAL A 90 4.27 11.51 -1.63
CA VAL A 90 5.09 10.57 -2.39
C VAL A 90 6.39 11.25 -2.78
N ILE A 91 7.53 10.65 -2.47
CA ILE A 91 8.86 11.15 -2.81
C ILE A 91 9.49 10.29 -3.89
N GLY A 92 10.02 10.95 -4.93
CA GLY A 92 10.77 10.33 -6.00
C GLY A 92 12.20 9.94 -5.60
N PRO A 93 12.92 9.22 -6.46
CA PRO A 93 14.29 8.78 -6.18
C PRO A 93 15.29 9.93 -6.14
N ASP A 94 14.93 11.10 -6.66
CA ASP A 94 15.67 12.36 -6.60
C ASP A 94 15.43 13.14 -5.30
N GLY A 95 14.53 12.68 -4.43
CA GLY A 95 14.17 13.32 -3.18
C GLY A 95 13.13 14.43 -3.32
N HIS A 96 12.54 14.62 -4.49
CA HIS A 96 11.47 15.59 -4.72
C HIS A 96 10.09 14.94 -4.61
N GLU A 97 9.10 15.75 -4.21
CA GLU A 97 7.71 15.30 -4.18
C GLU A 97 7.19 14.97 -5.58
N ALA A 98 6.61 13.79 -5.73
CA ALA A 98 5.96 13.33 -6.93
C ALA A 98 4.48 13.74 -6.89
N SER A 99 3.96 14.28 -8.00
CA SER A 99 2.55 14.62 -8.15
C SER A 99 1.71 13.36 -8.39
N MET A 100 1.52 12.57 -7.34
CA MET A 100 0.68 11.36 -7.37
C MET A 100 0.07 11.06 -6.00
N GLU A 101 -1.07 10.38 -6.02
CA GLU A 101 -1.73 9.92 -4.81
C GLU A 101 -0.87 8.87 -4.08
N PRO A 102 -0.76 8.93 -2.73
CA PRO A 102 -0.03 7.96 -1.93
C PRO A 102 -0.86 6.67 -1.74
N CYS A 103 -1.16 5.99 -2.84
CA CYS A 103 -1.86 4.70 -2.84
C CYS A 103 -0.88 3.56 -2.54
N PHE A 104 -1.20 2.70 -1.58
CA PHE A 104 -0.34 1.54 -1.25
C PHE A 104 -1.06 0.19 -1.39
N LEU A 105 -2.38 0.18 -1.56
CA LEU A 105 -3.14 -1.04 -1.82
C LEU A 105 -4.10 -0.79 -2.98
N ALA A 106 -3.97 -1.59 -4.04
CA ALA A 106 -4.84 -1.50 -5.20
C ALA A 106 -5.18 -2.87 -5.77
N THR A 107 -6.36 -2.99 -6.39
CA THR A 107 -6.81 -4.20 -7.09
C THR A 107 -7.17 -3.90 -8.54
N SER A 108 -6.99 -4.87 -9.42
CA SER A 108 -7.40 -4.75 -10.81
C SER A 108 -8.93 -4.70 -10.93
N GLY A 109 -9.47 -4.06 -11.97
CA GLY A 109 -10.92 -3.99 -12.19
C GLY A 109 -11.60 -5.37 -12.30
N ASP A 110 -10.87 -6.38 -12.76
CA ASP A 110 -11.33 -7.78 -12.82
C ASP A 110 -11.02 -8.60 -11.55
N ARG A 111 -10.50 -7.95 -10.49
CA ARG A 111 -10.13 -8.53 -9.19
C ARG A 111 -9.24 -9.78 -9.29
N LYS A 112 -8.37 -9.85 -10.31
CA LYS A 112 -7.38 -10.93 -10.45
C LYS A 112 -6.03 -10.60 -9.85
N ILE A 113 -5.71 -9.32 -9.69
CA ILE A 113 -4.43 -8.87 -9.12
C ILE A 113 -4.69 -7.93 -7.95
N LEU A 114 -4.05 -8.21 -6.82
CA LEU A 114 -3.93 -7.31 -5.68
C LEU A 114 -2.46 -6.88 -5.56
N CYS A 115 -2.21 -5.58 -5.60
CA CYS A 115 -0.89 -4.99 -5.45
C CYS A 115 -0.79 -4.27 -4.10
N ILE A 116 0.31 -4.53 -3.38
CA ILE A 116 0.61 -3.97 -2.07
C ILE A 116 1.97 -3.27 -2.17
N GLY A 117 2.03 -1.96 -1.94
CA GLY A 117 3.25 -1.15 -2.07
C GLY A 117 4.36 -1.49 -1.08
N SER A 118 4.06 -2.27 -0.04
CA SER A 118 5.03 -2.72 0.96
C SER A 118 4.85 -4.19 1.29
N SER A 119 5.92 -4.98 1.18
CA SER A 119 5.96 -6.36 1.65
C SER A 119 6.12 -6.43 3.17
N THR A 120 6.55 -5.35 3.84
CA THR A 120 6.74 -5.38 5.28
C THR A 120 5.42 -5.62 5.99
N ILE A 121 4.33 -5.04 5.46
CA ILE A 121 2.99 -5.25 6.03
C ILE A 121 2.69 -6.74 6.21
N LEU A 122 3.12 -7.59 5.27
CA LEU A 122 2.90 -9.04 5.26
C LEU A 122 3.85 -9.81 6.18
N THR A 123 5.02 -9.24 6.50
CA THR A 123 6.08 -9.95 7.23
C THR A 123 6.23 -9.47 8.66
N THR A 124 5.61 -8.36 9.05
CA THR A 124 6.04 -7.66 10.26
C THR A 124 5.36 -8.07 11.55
N THR A 125 6.23 -8.45 12.47
CA THR A 125 6.23 -8.30 13.93
C THR A 125 6.35 -6.83 14.39
N LEU A 126 5.78 -5.87 13.65
CA LEU A 126 5.79 -4.47 14.08
C LEU A 126 4.91 -4.37 15.33
N TYR A 127 5.50 -3.95 16.44
CA TYR A 127 4.94 -3.99 17.79
C TYR A 127 3.67 -3.13 17.99
N ARG A 128 3.22 -2.44 16.95
CA ARG A 128 2.12 -1.47 16.90
C ARG A 128 1.38 -1.64 15.57
N ALA A 129 0.08 -1.35 15.58
CA ALA A 129 -0.90 -1.49 14.50
C ALA A 129 -1.61 -2.84 14.30
N ASP A 130 -2.71 -2.78 13.55
CA ASP A 130 -3.65 -3.87 13.30
C ASP A 130 -3.32 -4.63 12.00
N ASN A 131 -2.06 -4.62 11.53
CA ASN A 131 -1.62 -5.15 10.23
C ASN A 131 -2.10 -6.58 9.96
N TYR A 132 -2.01 -7.48 10.95
CA TYR A 132 -2.49 -8.86 10.79
C TYR A 132 -3.99 -8.91 10.51
N ARG A 133 -4.79 -8.15 11.26
CA ARG A 133 -6.24 -8.11 11.09
C ARG A 133 -6.59 -7.47 9.75
N PHE A 134 -5.95 -6.36 9.42
CA PHE A 134 -6.07 -5.70 8.13
C PHE A 134 -5.79 -6.65 6.96
N ILE A 135 -4.63 -7.32 6.95
CA ILE A 135 -4.24 -8.27 5.90
C ILE A 135 -5.23 -9.42 5.82
N LYS A 136 -5.61 -9.99 6.97
CA LYS A 136 -6.57 -11.08 7.00
C LYS A 136 -7.88 -10.66 6.34
N LEU A 137 -8.38 -9.45 6.60
CA LEU A 137 -9.62 -8.95 5.99
C LEU A 137 -9.47 -8.67 4.50
N GLU A 138 -8.47 -7.92 4.07
CA GLU A 138 -8.32 -7.51 2.67
C GLU A 138 -7.91 -8.67 1.75
N ILE A 139 -6.95 -9.51 2.18
CA ILE A 139 -6.56 -10.67 1.38
C ILE A 139 -7.68 -11.70 1.33
N SER A 140 -8.41 -11.91 2.43
CA SER A 140 -9.56 -12.84 2.40
C SER A 140 -10.65 -12.34 1.47
N ASP A 141 -11.05 -11.07 1.57
CA ASP A 141 -12.04 -10.46 0.68
C ASP A 141 -11.64 -10.56 -0.79
N PHE A 142 -10.37 -10.24 -1.08
CA PHE A 142 -9.81 -10.37 -2.41
C PHE A 142 -9.88 -11.82 -2.90
N ILE A 143 -9.51 -12.81 -2.08
CA ILE A 143 -9.54 -14.21 -2.49
C ILE A 143 -10.98 -14.72 -2.69
N SER A 144 -11.92 -14.33 -1.83
CA SER A 144 -13.29 -14.86 -1.83
C SER A 144 -14.22 -14.23 -2.87
N GLY A 145 -14.05 -12.96 -3.22
CA GLY A 145 -14.86 -12.25 -4.23
C GLY A 145 -14.18 -12.26 -5.58
#